data_AF-A0A9E4BJF9-F1
#
_entry.id   AF-A0A9E4BJF9-F1
#
_cell.length_a   1.000
_cell.length_b   1.000
_cell.length_c   1.000
_cell.angle_alpha   90.00
_cell.angle_beta   90.00
_cell.angle_gamma   90.00
#
_symmetry.space_group_name_H-M   'P 1'
#
loop_
_entity.id
_entity.type
_entity.pdbx_description
1 polymer ?
#
loop_
_entity_poly.entity_id
_entity_poly.type
_entity_poly.pdbx_seq_one_letter_code
_entity_poly.pdbx_strand_id
1 'polypeptide(L)' 'MDNIHWLDWLYRATDEQRANWSIEPGGFAIYWEDLDDGIELCHLLSLESLF' A
#
# COMPACT_ATOMS: atom_id res chain seq x y z
N MET A 1 -19.74 -4.84 -0.02
CA MET A 1 -18.27 -4.85 0.02
C MET A 1 -17.87 -3.41 0.19
N ASP A 2 -17.43 -3.04 1.38
CA ASP A 2 -16.99 -1.68 1.65
C ASP A 2 -15.79 -1.40 0.74
N ASN A 3 -16.00 -0.54 -0.25
CA ASN A 3 -14.93 -0.11 -1.13
C ASN A 3 -13.88 0.55 -0.25
N ILE A 4 -12.66 0.00 -0.27
CA ILE A 4 -11.51 0.56 0.41
C ILE A 4 -11.07 1.78 -0.42
N HIS A 5 -11.83 2.87 -0.31
CA HIS A 5 -11.67 4.07 -1.15
C HIS A 5 -10.25 4.66 -1.10
N TRP A 6 -9.51 4.43 -0.02
CA TRP A 6 -8.12 4.86 0.11
C TRP A 6 -7.13 4.05 -0.75
N LEU A 7 -7.57 2.95 -1.38
CA LEU A 7 -6.80 2.16 -2.35
C LEU A 7 -7.27 2.36 -3.80
N ASP A 8 -8.14 3.35 -4.07
CA ASP A 8 -8.65 3.60 -5.43
C ASP A 8 -7.52 3.95 -6.42
N TRP A 9 -6.44 4.56 -5.94
CA TRP A 9 -5.25 4.85 -6.75
C TRP A 9 -4.55 3.56 -7.22
N LEU A 10 -4.34 2.61 -6.31
CA LEU A 10 -3.71 1.32 -6.62
C LEU A 10 -4.62 0.43 -7.49
N TYR A 11 -5.94 0.52 -7.28
CA TYR A 11 -6.92 -0.17 -8.12
C TYR A 11 -6.85 0.29 -9.58
N ARG A 12 -6.62 1.58 -9.81
CA ARG A 12 -6.53 2.21 -11.15
C ARG A 12 -5.15 2.05 -11.82
N ALA A 13 -4.12 1.65 -11.08
CA ALA A 13 -2.78 1.43 -11.61
C ALA A 13 -2.74 0.28 -12.63
N THR A 14 -1.84 0.38 -13.61
CA THR A 14 -1.59 -0.74 -14.55
C THR A 14 -1.02 -1.95 -13.83
N ASP A 15 -1.01 -3.10 -14.50
CA ASP A 15 -0.42 -4.32 -13.95
C ASP A 15 1.08 -4.13 -13.68
N GLU A 16 1.80 -3.42 -14.55
CA GLU A 16 3.22 -3.10 -14.38
C GLU A 16 3.44 -2.20 -13.16
N GLN A 17 2.70 -1.10 -13.05
CA GLN A 17 2.82 -0.18 -11.92
C GLN A 17 2.52 -0.91 -10.61
N ARG A 18 1.44 -1.71 -10.57
CA ARG A 18 1.06 -2.46 -9.37
C ARG A 18 2.10 -3.49 -8.96
N ALA A 19 2.80 -4.10 -9.92
CA ALA A 19 3.88 -5.04 -9.65
C ALA A 19 5.18 -4.36 -9.18
N ASN A 20 5.38 -3.08 -9.49
CA ASN A 20 6.59 -2.33 -9.17
C ASN A 20 6.56 -1.71 -7.77
N TRP A 21 6.41 -2.55 -6.74
CA TRP A 21 6.47 -2.12 -5.35
C TRP A 21 7.83 -2.43 -4.72
N SER A 22 8.17 -1.65 -3.70
CA SER A 22 9.30 -1.92 -2.82
C SER A 22 8.87 -1.78 -1.35
N ILE A 23 9.70 -2.31 -0.45
CA ILE A 23 9.57 -2.01 0.98
C ILE A 23 10.55 -0.87 1.28
N GLU A 24 10.04 0.20 1.87
CA GLU A 24 10.87 1.33 2.27
C GLU A 24 12.00 0.88 3.22
N PRO A 25 13.21 1.49 3.13
CA PRO A 25 14.30 1.20 4.04
C PRO A 25 13.86 1.35 5.50
N GLY A 26 13.97 0.29 6.29
CA GLY A 26 13.48 0.26 7.67
C GLY A 26 12.12 -0.43 7.85
N GLY A 27 11.47 -0.85 6.77
CA GLY A 27 10.33 -1.75 6.82
C GLY A 27 9.05 -1.13 7.36
N PHE A 28 8.85 0.18 7.18
CA PHE A 28 7.69 0.90 7.70
C PHE A 28 6.55 1.06 6.69
N ALA A 29 6.82 0.92 5.39
CA ALA A 29 5.83 1.08 4.34
C ALA A 29 6.11 0.21 3.11
N ILE A 30 5.07 -0.07 2.34
CA ILE A 30 5.14 -0.53 0.96
C ILE A 30 5.02 0.72 0.07
N TYR A 31 5.91 0.91 -0.89
CA TYR A 31 5.96 2.09 -1.75
C TYR A 31 5.98 1.73 -3.24
N TRP A 32 5.27 2.53 -4.04
CA TRP A 32 5.23 2.45 -5.50
C TRP A 32 5.78 3.74 -6.10
N GLU A 33 7.01 3.69 -6.63
CA GLU A 33 7.68 4.87 -7.20
C GLU A 33 6.92 5.44 -8.41
N ASP A 34 6.37 4.57 -9.27
CA ASP A 34 5.61 4.99 -10.45
C ASP A 34 4.28 5.71 -10.12
N LEU A 35 3.80 5.56 -8.88
CA LEU A 35 2.52 6.08 -8.41
C LEU A 35 2.70 7.24 -7.41
N ASP A 36 3.94 7.47 -6.95
CA ASP A 36 4.28 8.41 -5.88
C ASP A 36 3.39 8.25 -4.63
N ASP A 37 3.09 6.99 -4.29
CA ASP A 37 2.16 6.65 -3.21
C ASP A 37 2.56 5.32 -2.54
N GLY A 38 2.04 5.10 -1.34
CA GLY A 38 2.42 3.97 -0.50
C GLY A 38 1.45 3.67 0.63
N ILE A 39 1.68 2.54 1.28
CA ILE A 39 0.88 2.06 2.39
C ILE A 39 1.79 1.88 3.60
N GLU A 40 1.56 2.66 4.66
CA GLU A 40 2.27 2.48 5.91
C GLU A 40 1.81 1.19 6.63
N LEU A 41 2.78 0.35 7.00
CA LEU A 41 2.52 -0.92 7.65
C LEU A 41 1.91 -0.74 9.04
N CYS A 42 2.19 0.37 9.73
CA CYS A 42 1.58 0.65 11.04
C CYS A 42 0.06 0.77 10.93
N HIS A 43 -0.45 1.45 9.90
CA HIS A 43 -1.88 1.56 9.65
C HIS A 43 -2.49 0.21 9.25
N LEU A 44 -1.80 -0.57 8.41
CA LEU A 44 -2.27 -1.91 8.01
C LEU A 44 -2.31 -2.90 9.18
N LEU A 45 -1.25 -2.94 10.00
CA LEU A 45 -1.12 -3.86 11.13
C LEU A 45 -1.92 -3.41 12.36
N SER A 46 -2.27 -2.13 12.46
CA SER A 46 -3.12 -1.62 13.54
C SER A 46 -4.59 -2.05 13.44
N LEU A 47 -5.02 -2.58 12.28
CA LEU A 47 -6.41 -2.99 12.04
C LEU A 47 -6.81 -4.28 12.78
N GLU A 48 -5.85 -5.11 13.18
CA GLU A 48 -6.03 -6.12 14.23
C GLU A 48 -4.73 -6.23 15.04
N SER A 49 -4.74 -5.73 16.26
CA SER A 49 -3.73 -6.11 17.25
C SER A 49 -3.86 -7.62 17.50
N LEU A 50 -2.95 -8.41 16.95
CA LEU A 50 -2.71 -9.79 17.37
C LEU A 50 -1.97 -9.80 18.71
N PHE A 51 -2.59 -9.25 19.74
CA PHE A 51 -2.27 -9.48 21.15
C PHE A 51 -3.57 -9.52 21.96
#